data_AF-A0A7W7VP31-F1
#
_entry.id   AF-A0A7W7VP31-F1
#
_cell.length_a   1.000
_cell.length_b   1.000
_cell.length_c   1.000
_cell.angle_alpha   90.00
_cell.angle_beta   90.00
_cell.angle_gamma   90.00
#
_symmetry.space_group_name_H-M   'P 1'
#
loop_
_entity.id
_entity.type
_entity.pdbx_description
1 polymer ?
#
loop_
_entity_poly.entity_id
_entity_poly.type
_entity_poly.pdbx_seq_one_letter_code
_entity_poly.pdbx_strand_id
1 'polypeptide(L)'
;MILFVLTLGLSGCATEGKVPAEQAVASFYAAVRAHDGERACALLAPEAADGLRTGGQDCAKAILDLDLPGGQVRESAVWGDEAQVRLTHDTVFLHRFPRGWLVRAAGCTPRGDLPYRCEVKT
;
A
#
# COMPACT_ATOMS: atom_id res chain seq x y z
N MET A 1 -4.31 37.84 -36.97
CA MET A 1 -5.27 36.75 -36.66
C MET A 1 -4.78 36.03 -35.42
N ILE A 2 -5.71 35.82 -34.49
CA ILE A 2 -5.53 35.41 -33.10
C ILE A 2 -5.32 33.89 -33.00
N LEU A 3 -4.34 33.49 -32.17
CA LEU A 3 -4.31 32.32 -31.24
C LEU A 3 -4.47 30.89 -31.79
N PHE A 4 -3.57 29.98 -31.39
CA PHE A 4 -3.94 28.90 -30.46
C PHE A 4 -2.70 28.34 -29.75
N VAL A 5 -2.55 28.72 -28.49
CA VAL A 5 -1.65 28.08 -27.53
C VAL A 5 -2.33 26.76 -27.13
N LEU A 6 -1.77 25.62 -27.55
CA LEU A 6 -2.15 24.31 -27.03
C LEU A 6 -1.40 24.05 -25.71
N THR A 7 -1.92 24.60 -24.62
CA THR A 7 -1.59 24.14 -23.28
C THR A 7 -2.32 22.81 -23.05
N LEU A 8 -1.59 21.70 -23.12
CA LEU A 8 -2.07 20.41 -22.63
C LEU A 8 -2.14 20.46 -21.10
N GLY A 9 -3.30 20.85 -20.58
CA GLY A 9 -3.62 20.66 -19.17
C GLY A 9 -3.89 19.18 -18.91
N LEU A 10 -3.00 18.51 -18.17
CA LEU A 10 -3.39 17.30 -17.44
C LEU A 10 -4.29 17.75 -16.28
N SER A 11 -5.58 17.90 -16.56
CA SER A 11 -6.62 18.03 -15.54
C SER A 11 -6.79 16.67 -14.87
N GLY A 12 -5.88 16.33 -13.94
CA GLY A 12 -6.13 15.29 -12.97
C GLY A 12 -7.25 15.78 -12.06
N CYS A 13 -8.46 15.23 -12.23
CA CYS A 13 -9.55 15.44 -11.29
C CYS A 13 -9.10 14.97 -9.89
N ALA A 14 -8.68 15.91 -9.05
CA ALA A 14 -8.50 15.66 -7.63
C ALA A 14 -9.89 15.46 -7.02
N THR A 15 -10.34 14.21 -6.93
CA THR A 15 -11.55 13.89 -6.18
C THR A 15 -11.34 14.27 -4.72
N GLU A 16 -12.31 14.94 -4.12
CA GLU A 16 -12.25 15.48 -2.77
C GLU A 16 -11.86 14.42 -1.72
N GLY A 17 -10.81 14.73 -0.94
CA GLY A 17 -10.80 14.52 0.51
C GLY A 17 -10.29 13.19 1.08
N LYS A 18 -9.76 12.24 0.28
CA LYS A 18 -9.15 11.01 0.83
C LYS A 18 -7.78 10.74 0.24
N VAL A 19 -6.81 10.38 1.09
CA VAL A 19 -5.46 9.94 0.69
C VAL A 19 -5.58 8.83 -0.36
N PRO A 20 -4.93 8.92 -1.53
CA PRO A 20 -4.93 7.86 -2.53
C PRO A 20 -4.31 6.56 -2.01
N ALA A 21 -4.70 5.41 -2.58
CA ALA A 21 -4.20 4.10 -2.14
C ALA A 21 -2.66 4.02 -2.30
N GLU A 22 -2.14 4.57 -3.40
CA GLU A 22 -0.72 4.67 -3.72
C GLU A 22 0.05 5.47 -2.67
N GLN A 23 -0.55 6.53 -2.13
CA GLN A 23 0.07 7.34 -1.09
C GLN A 23 0.10 6.63 0.26
N ALA A 24 -0.92 5.81 0.58
CA ALA A 24 -0.89 4.94 1.75
C ALA A 24 0.22 3.89 1.64
N VAL A 25 0.39 3.27 0.47
CA VAL A 25 1.50 2.34 0.19
C VAL A 25 2.85 3.03 0.30
N ALA A 26 3.00 4.21 -0.30
CA ALA A 26 4.25 4.97 -0.20
C ALA A 26 4.61 5.31 1.25
N SER A 27 3.62 5.67 2.07
CA SER A 27 3.78 5.96 3.49
C SER A 27 4.19 4.72 4.29
N PHE A 28 3.61 3.55 3.97
CA PHE A 28 3.94 2.28 4.61
C PHE A 28 5.38 1.87 4.35
N TYR A 29 5.82 1.82 3.08
CA TYR A 29 7.22 1.49 2.79
C TYR A 29 8.21 2.58 3.22
N ALA A 30 7.78 3.84 3.33
CA ALA A 30 8.62 4.88 3.91
C ALA A 30 8.89 4.62 5.39
N ALA A 31 7.88 4.17 6.16
CA ALA A 31 8.05 3.78 7.54
C ALA A 31 8.96 2.55 7.69
N VAL A 32 8.76 1.52 6.86
CA VAL A 32 9.62 0.32 6.83
C VAL A 32 11.09 0.69 6.55
N ARG A 33 11.35 1.51 5.52
CA ARG A 33 12.72 1.96 5.19
C ARG A 33 13.34 2.86 6.27
N ALA A 34 12.52 3.59 7.01
CA ALA A 34 12.96 4.40 8.13
C ALA A 34 13.17 3.57 9.42
N HIS A 35 12.96 2.25 9.37
CA HIS A 35 12.92 1.36 10.54
C HIS A 35 11.92 1.83 11.63
N ASP A 36 10.84 2.49 11.21
CA ASP A 36 9.76 2.97 12.08
C ASP A 36 8.61 1.94 12.07
N GLY A 37 8.80 0.87 12.85
CA GLY A 37 7.86 -0.25 12.94
C GLY A 37 6.48 0.14 13.47
N GLU A 38 6.43 1.08 14.43
CA GLU A 38 5.17 1.60 14.98
C GLU A 38 4.33 2.27 13.90
N ARG A 39 4.96 3.15 13.11
CA ARG A 39 4.28 3.81 11.99
C ARG A 39 3.91 2.84 10.88
N ALA A 40 4.75 1.86 10.60
CA ALA A 40 4.43 0.82 9.61
C ALA A 40 3.20 0.01 10.04
N CYS A 41 3.15 -0.44 11.29
CA CYS A 41 2.02 -1.18 11.85
C CYS A 41 0.74 -0.36 11.94
N ALA A 42 0.84 0.94 12.24
CA ALA A 42 -0.32 1.83 12.23
C ALA A 42 -0.98 1.92 10.83
N LEU A 43 -0.25 1.64 9.75
CA LEU A 43 -0.74 1.64 8.38
C LEU A 43 -1.25 0.26 7.90
N LEU A 44 -1.15 -0.77 8.74
CA LEU A 44 -1.76 -2.08 8.49
C LEU A 44 -3.24 -2.09 8.88
N ALA A 45 -4.01 -2.96 8.22
CA ALA A 45 -5.32 -3.36 8.68
C ALA A 45 -5.18 -4.04 10.06
N PRO A 46 -6.16 -3.89 10.98
CA PRO A 46 -6.09 -4.47 12.32
C PRO A 46 -5.75 -5.96 12.33
N GLU A 47 -6.41 -6.73 11.46
CA GLU A 47 -6.20 -8.17 11.35
C GLU A 47 -4.80 -8.51 10.83
N ALA A 48 -4.24 -7.70 9.93
CA ALA A 48 -2.89 -7.88 9.41
C ALA A 48 -1.83 -7.53 10.47
N ALA A 49 -2.06 -6.47 11.26
CA ALA A 49 -1.20 -6.12 12.39
C ALA A 49 -1.22 -7.20 13.48
N ASP A 50 -2.40 -7.74 13.78
CA ASP A 50 -2.55 -8.84 14.73
C ASP A 50 -1.93 -10.15 14.22
N GLY A 51 -2.02 -10.42 12.91
CA GLY A 51 -1.36 -11.57 12.28
C GLY A 51 0.16 -11.57 12.40
N LEU A 52 0.79 -10.39 12.60
CA LEU A 52 2.23 -10.29 12.84
C LEU A 52 2.61 -10.49 14.31
N ARG A 53 1.66 -10.41 15.25
CA ARG A 53 1.89 -10.59 16.69
C ARG A 53 1.98 -12.07 17.07
N THR A 54 2.87 -12.80 16.43
CA THR A 54 3.11 -14.23 16.68
C THR A 54 4.41 -14.43 17.45
N GLY A 55 4.52 -15.54 18.19
CA GLY A 55 5.76 -15.90 18.90
C GLY A 55 6.19 -14.92 20.00
N GLY A 56 5.29 -14.06 20.49
CA GLY A 56 5.59 -13.06 21.52
C GLY A 56 6.25 -11.78 21.02
N GLN A 57 6.46 -11.64 19.70
CA GLN A 57 6.89 -10.39 19.09
C GLN A 57 5.70 -9.45 18.90
N ASP A 58 5.93 -8.16 19.13
CA ASP A 58 5.02 -7.09 18.77
C ASP A 58 5.07 -6.82 17.25
N CYS A 59 4.02 -6.21 16.72
CA CYS A 59 3.94 -5.89 15.30
C CYS A 59 5.13 -5.02 14.85
N ALA A 60 5.50 -4.00 15.64
CA ALA A 60 6.50 -3.03 15.26
C ALA A 60 7.88 -3.66 15.09
N LYS A 61 8.21 -4.70 15.86
CA LYS A 61 9.39 -5.52 15.61
C LYS A 61 9.21 -6.47 14.42
N ALA A 62 8.13 -7.25 14.40
CA ALA A 62 7.91 -8.28 13.40
C ALA A 62 7.89 -7.73 11.95
N ILE A 63 7.29 -6.55 11.73
CA ILE A 63 7.20 -5.93 10.41
C ILE A 63 8.57 -5.56 9.82
N LEU A 64 9.56 -5.26 10.67
CA LEU A 64 10.90 -4.87 10.24
C LEU A 64 11.81 -6.09 9.98
N ASP A 65 11.43 -7.27 10.49
CA ASP A 65 12.12 -8.53 10.24
C ASP A 65 11.70 -9.16 8.90
N LEU A 66 10.61 -8.68 8.28
CA LEU A 66 10.14 -9.14 6.97
C LEU A 66 10.95 -8.54 5.83
N ASP A 67 11.25 -9.36 4.82
CA ASP A 67 11.85 -8.88 3.57
C ASP A 67 10.77 -8.29 2.67
N LEU A 68 10.47 -6.99 2.87
CA LEU A 68 9.47 -6.25 2.11
C LEU A 68 10.16 -5.43 0.99
N PRO A 69 10.19 -5.95 -0.26
CA PRO A 69 11.00 -5.37 -1.33
C PRO A 69 10.50 -4.02 -1.83
N GLY A 70 9.18 -3.78 -1.79
CA GLY A 70 8.57 -2.51 -2.17
C GLY A 70 8.86 -2.08 -3.62
N GLY A 71 9.34 -0.84 -3.77
CA GLY A 71 9.70 -0.24 -5.05
C GLY A 71 8.76 0.88 -5.52
N GLN A 72 8.94 1.31 -6.77
CA GLN A 72 8.12 2.38 -7.37
C GLN A 72 6.76 1.85 -7.79
N VAL A 73 5.72 2.67 -7.62
CA VAL A 73 4.36 2.37 -8.10
C VAL A 73 4.35 2.24 -9.62
N ARG A 74 3.78 1.16 -10.11
CA ARG A 74 3.64 0.86 -11.54
C ARG A 74 2.20 0.97 -12.01
N GLU A 75 1.27 0.50 -11.18
CA GLU A 75 -0.14 0.42 -11.50
C GLU A 75 -0.95 0.42 -10.20
N SER A 76 -2.12 1.01 -10.25
CA SER A 76 -3.11 0.97 -9.17
C SER A 76 -4.49 0.68 -9.75
N ALA A 77 -5.26 -0.11 -9.00
CA ALA A 77 -6.64 -0.40 -9.32
C ALA A 77 -7.48 -0.39 -8.04
N VAL A 78 -8.66 0.23 -8.11
CA VAL A 78 -9.57 0.39 -6.98
C VAL A 78 -10.92 -0.20 -7.36
N TRP A 79 -11.44 -1.08 -6.52
CA TRP A 79 -12.73 -1.73 -6.67
C TRP A 79 -13.55 -1.55 -5.39
N GLY A 80 -14.32 -0.47 -5.35
CA GLY A 80 -15.07 -0.07 -4.15
C GLY A 80 -14.12 0.26 -3.00
N ASP A 81 -14.15 -0.58 -1.96
CA ASP A 81 -13.32 -0.46 -0.76
C ASP A 81 -12.08 -1.34 -0.78
N GLU A 82 -11.80 -2.04 -1.89
CA GLU A 82 -10.55 -2.78 -2.09
C GLU A 82 -9.66 -2.03 -3.09
N ALA A 83 -8.35 -2.12 -2.90
CA ALA A 83 -7.38 -1.63 -3.87
C ALA A 83 -6.19 -2.58 -4.00
N GLN A 84 -5.64 -2.63 -5.20
CA GLN A 84 -4.34 -3.26 -5.47
C GLN A 84 -3.38 -2.18 -5.99
N VAL A 85 -2.18 -2.16 -5.45
CA VAL A 85 -1.08 -1.32 -5.94
C VAL A 85 0.08 -2.23 -6.29
N ARG A 86 0.45 -2.26 -7.57
CA ARG A 86 1.60 -3.01 -8.07
C ARG A 86 2.82 -2.11 -8.03
N LEU A 87 3.83 -2.54 -7.30
CA LEU A 87 5.14 -1.92 -7.24
C LEU A 87 6.09 -2.62 -8.21
N THR A 88 7.30 -2.09 -8.35
CA THR A 88 8.32 -2.69 -9.22
C THR A 88 8.79 -4.05 -8.70
N HIS A 89 8.78 -4.26 -7.38
CA HIS A 89 9.26 -5.50 -6.75
C HIS A 89 8.24 -6.10 -5.76
N ASP A 90 7.01 -5.58 -5.72
CA ASP A 90 6.01 -5.99 -4.75
C ASP A 90 4.59 -5.81 -5.31
N THR A 91 3.61 -6.43 -4.67
CA THR A 91 2.19 -6.13 -4.86
C THR A 91 1.55 -5.95 -3.49
N VAL A 92 0.74 -4.90 -3.36
CA VAL A 92 0.13 -4.52 -2.09
C VAL A 92 -1.37 -4.49 -2.26
N PHE A 93 -2.08 -5.08 -1.31
CA PHE A 93 -3.54 -5.03 -1.26
C PHE A 93 -3.96 -4.17 -0.07
N LEU A 94 -4.96 -3.33 -0.30
CA LEU A 94 -5.50 -2.40 0.69
C LEU A 94 -7.01 -2.55 0.81
N HIS A 95 -7.51 -2.33 2.02
CA HIS A 95 -8.93 -2.12 2.29
C HIS A 95 -9.17 -0.70 2.79
N ARG A 96 -10.30 -0.09 2.43
CA ARG A 96 -10.69 1.25 2.84
C ARG A 96 -11.45 1.18 4.16
N PHE A 97 -10.81 1.66 5.22
CA PHE A 97 -11.43 1.84 6.53
C PHE A 97 -11.95 3.28 6.69
N PRO A 98 -12.75 3.58 7.74
CA PRO A 98 -13.17 4.95 8.04
C PRO A 98 -11.99 5.93 8.18
N ARG A 99 -10.84 5.44 8.66
CA ARG A 99 -9.59 6.22 8.81
C ARG A 99 -8.74 6.34 7.54
N GLY A 100 -9.16 5.72 6.43
CA GLY A 100 -8.43 5.72 5.16
C GLY A 100 -8.03 4.32 4.69
N TRP A 101 -7.18 4.27 3.66
CA TRP A 101 -6.64 3.03 3.15
C TRP A 101 -5.62 2.42 4.10
N LEU A 102 -5.77 1.13 4.40
CA LEU A 102 -4.82 0.36 5.19
C LEU A 102 -4.36 -0.88 4.43
N VAL A 103 -3.10 -1.25 4.64
CA VAL A 103 -2.48 -2.41 4.03
C VAL A 103 -3.02 -3.68 4.69
N ARG A 104 -3.73 -4.51 3.90
CA ARG A 104 -4.18 -5.84 4.34
C ARG A 104 -3.20 -6.94 3.94
N ALA A 105 -2.40 -6.72 2.89
CA ALA A 105 -1.34 -7.63 2.49
C ALA A 105 -0.22 -6.89 1.74
N ALA A 106 1.02 -7.30 1.98
CA ALA A 106 2.25 -6.76 1.36
C ALA A 106 3.33 -7.84 1.25
N GLY A 107 4.37 -7.59 0.46
CA GLY A 107 5.35 -8.62 0.10
C GLY A 107 4.73 -9.69 -0.82
N CYS A 108 3.75 -9.30 -1.64
CA CYS A 108 2.96 -10.27 -2.38
C CYS A 108 3.56 -10.60 -3.75
N THR A 109 3.84 -11.89 -3.98
CA THR A 109 4.32 -12.41 -5.27
C THR A 109 3.19 -13.16 -6.01
N PRO A 110 2.92 -12.86 -7.30
CA PRO A 110 1.92 -13.55 -8.10
C PRO A 110 2.30 -15.01 -8.37
N ARG A 111 1.31 -15.90 -8.47
CA ARG A 111 1.51 -17.35 -8.71
C ARG A 111 0.57 -17.90 -9.78
N GLY A 112 0.51 -17.25 -10.93
CA GLY A 112 -0.43 -17.59 -12.00
C GLY A 112 -1.88 -17.44 -11.50
N ASP A 113 -2.67 -18.49 -11.67
CA ASP A 113 -4.09 -18.51 -11.24
C ASP A 113 -4.28 -18.81 -9.73
N LEU A 114 -3.19 -19.04 -8.99
CA LEU A 114 -3.24 -19.25 -7.55
C LEU A 114 -3.24 -17.92 -6.78
N PRO A 115 -3.80 -17.89 -5.55
CA PRO A 115 -3.66 -16.74 -4.67
C PRO A 115 -2.20 -16.34 -4.47
N TYR A 116 -1.97 -15.03 -4.38
CA TYR A 116 -0.67 -14.45 -4.09
C TYR A 116 -0.07 -15.06 -2.82
N ARG A 117 1.25 -15.21 -2.81
CA ARG A 117 1.99 -15.48 -1.57
C ARG A 117 2.44 -14.14 -1.02
N CYS A 118 2.03 -13.80 0.20
CA CYS A 118 2.37 -12.54 0.87
C CYS A 118 3.06 -12.79 2.19
N GLU A 119 3.97 -11.88 2.56
CA GLU A 119 4.66 -11.86 3.85
C GLU A 119 3.73 -11.28 4.95
N VAL A 120 2.95 -10.25 4.60
CA VAL A 120 1.89 -9.70 5.45
C VAL A 120 0.54 -10.13 4.87
N LYS A 121 -0.38 -10.59 5.71
CA LYS A 121 -1.76 -10.91 5.32
C LYS A 121 -2.72 -10.90 6.52
N THR A 122 -3.97 -10.56 6.23
CA THR A 122 -5.14 -10.85 7.07
C THR A 122 -5.56 -12.31 6.93
#